data_AF-A0A942S3H5-F1
#
_entry.id   AF-A0A942S3H5-F1
#
_cell.length_a   1.000
_cell.length_b   1.000
_cell.length_c   1.000
_cell.angle_alpha   90.00
_cell.angle_beta   90.00
_cell.angle_gamma   90.00
#
_symmetry.space_group_name_H-M   'P 1'
#
loop_
_entity.id
_entity.type
_entity.pdbx_description
1 polymer ?
#
loop_
_entity_poly.entity_id
_entity_poly.type
_entity_poly.pdbx_seq_one_letter_code
_entity_poly.pdbx_strand_id
1 'polypeptide(L)'
;MASIDTYLHIIGIELLAMLAIVQALIDAGKTKRALSRLFLTVLGFMLAHFAAHILPNTLAEFIYSSRHEYHSVKPFGLHRT
;
A
#
# COMPACT_ATOMS: atom_id res chain seq x y z
N MET A 1 6.51 -14.45 -5.30
CA MET A 1 5.65 -14.07 -6.46
C MET A 1 4.80 -12.89 -6.01
N ALA A 2 4.73 -11.81 -6.78
CA ALA A 2 3.92 -10.64 -6.41
C ALA A 2 2.43 -11.02 -6.38
N SER A 3 1.70 -10.59 -5.35
CA SER A 3 0.27 -10.88 -5.22
C SER A 3 -0.55 -10.04 -6.21
N ILE A 4 -1.78 -10.48 -6.49
CA ILE A 4 -2.72 -9.74 -7.35
C ILE A 4 -2.94 -8.31 -6.81
N ASP A 5 -2.96 -8.13 -5.48
CA ASP A 5 -3.08 -6.82 -4.82
C ASP A 5 -1.91 -5.90 -5.16
N THR A 6 -0.70 -6.46 -5.32
CA THR A 6 0.50 -5.71 -5.67
C THR A 6 0.40 -5.17 -7.11
N TYR A 7 -0.05 -5.99 -8.06
CA TYR A 7 -0.26 -5.56 -9.44
C TYR A 7 -1.36 -4.50 -9.54
N LEU A 8 -2.47 -4.66 -8.81
CA LEU A 8 -3.54 -3.67 -8.79
C LEU A 8 -3.05 -2.32 -8.23
N HIS A 9 -2.19 -2.34 -7.21
CA HIS A 9 -1.58 -1.13 -6.67
C HIS A 9 -0.65 -0.45 -7.67
N ILE A 10 0.19 -1.20 -8.38
CA ILE A 10 1.11 -0.64 -9.39
C ILE A 10 0.30 0.05 -10.50
N ILE A 11 -0.70 -0.64 -11.06
CA ILE A 11 -1.56 -0.10 -12.12
C ILE A 11 -2.30 1.15 -11.63
N GLY A 12 -2.83 1.11 -10.40
CA GLY A 12 -3.53 2.25 -9.83
C GLY A 12 -2.62 3.47 -9.60
N ILE A 13 -1.36 3.26 -9.17
CA ILE A 13 -0.37 4.35 -9.04
C ILE A 13 -0.03 4.94 -10.40
N GLU A 14 0.20 4.12 -11.42
CA GLU A 14 0.45 4.59 -12.79
C GLU A 14 -0.73 5.42 -13.31
N LEU A 15 -1.96 4.94 -13.12
CA LEU A 15 -3.16 5.66 -13.53
C LEU A 15 -3.29 7.01 -12.80
N LEU A 16 -3.03 7.05 -11.50
CA LEU A 16 -3.05 8.29 -10.72
C LEU A 16 -1.97 9.28 -11.22
N ALA A 17 -0.77 8.79 -11.53
CA ALA A 17 0.30 9.63 -12.07
C ALA A 17 -0.09 10.23 -13.43
N MET A 18 -0.65 9.42 -14.34
CA MET A 18 -1.14 9.91 -15.63
C MET A 18 -2.24 10.96 -15.46
N LEU A 19 -3.23 10.69 -14.59
CA LEU A 19 -4.30 11.65 -14.31
C LEU A 19 -3.77 12.97 -13.73
N ALA A 20 -2.79 12.90 -12.84
CA ALA A 20 -2.16 14.09 -12.26
C ALA A 20 -1.44 14.94 -13.32
N ILE A 21 -0.69 14.30 -14.21
CA ILE A 21 -0.02 14.98 -15.33
C ILE A 21 -1.05 15.63 -16.25
N VAL A 22 -2.06 14.89 -16.68
CA VAL A 22 -3.12 15.41 -17.56
C VAL A 22 -3.87 16.58 -16.90
N GLN A 23 -4.15 16.49 -15.60
CA GLN A 23 -4.80 17.56 -14.85
C GLN A 23 -3.93 18.82 -14.73
N ALA A 24 -2.60 18.67 -14.68
CA ALA A 24 -1.67 19.81 -14.68
C ALA A 24 -1.58 20.50 -16.05
N LEU A 25 -1.80 19.77 -17.14
CA LEU A 25 -1.74 20.29 -18.51
C LEU A 25 -3.04 20.95 -19.00
N ILE A 26 -4.17 20.73 -18.33
CA ILE A 26 -5.47 21.25 -18.76
C ILE A 26 -5.84 22.57 -18.05
N ASP A 27 -6.10 23.60 -18.86
CA ASP A 27 -6.61 24.91 -18.41
C ASP A 27 -8.15 25.03 -18.47
N ALA A 28 -8.83 24.10 -19.14
CA ALA A 28 -10.29 24.14 -19.29
C ALA A 28 -11.00 23.71 -18.00
N GLY A 29 -11.65 24.66 -17.31
CA GLY A 29 -12.26 24.45 -15.99
C GLY A 29 -13.31 23.31 -15.89
N LYS A 30 -14.12 23.08 -16.93
CA LYS A 30 -15.11 21.98 -16.93
C LYS A 30 -14.43 20.61 -17.01
N THR A 31 -13.44 20.46 -17.88
CA THR A 31 -12.66 19.22 -18.05
C THR A 31 -11.80 18.94 -16.82
N LYS A 32 -11.18 19.98 -16.26
CA LYS A 32 -10.40 19.89 -15.01
C LYS A 32 -11.24 19.35 -13.86
N ARG A 33 -12.49 19.83 -13.70
CA ARG A 33 -13.38 19.36 -12.63
C ARG A 33 -13.78 17.89 -12.79
N ALA A 34 -14.02 17.44 -14.02
CA ALA A 34 -14.30 16.04 -14.29
C ALA A 34 -13.08 15.15 -13.99
N LEU A 35 -11.89 15.57 -14.40
CA LEU A 35 -10.64 14.86 -14.12
C LEU A 35 -10.31 14.81 -12.63
N SER A 36 -10.51 15.90 -11.89
CA SER A 36 -10.31 15.89 -10.44
C SER A 36 -11.26 14.94 -9.73
N ARG A 37 -12.53 14.85 -10.18
CA ARG A 37 -13.47 13.86 -9.64
C ARG A 37 -13.01 12.44 -9.93
N LEU A 38 -12.60 12.18 -11.16
CA LEU A 38 -12.06 10.87 -11.56
C LEU A 38 -10.83 10.49 -10.74
N PHE A 39 -9.89 11.42 -10.58
CA PHE A 39 -8.71 11.26 -9.75
C PHE A 39 -9.08 10.91 -8.31
N LEU A 40 -9.99 11.66 -7.70
CA LEU A 40 -10.45 11.41 -6.33
C LEU A 40 -11.16 10.06 -6.19
N THR A 41 -11.94 9.63 -7.19
CA THR A 41 -12.57 8.30 -7.16
C THR A 41 -11.54 7.17 -7.24
N VAL A 42 -10.54 7.30 -8.12
CA VAL A 42 -9.47 6.29 -8.23
C VAL A 42 -8.64 6.27 -6.94
N LEU A 43 -8.28 7.44 -6.41
CA LEU A 43 -7.53 7.55 -5.16
C LEU A 43 -8.30 6.95 -3.98
N GLY A 44 -9.60 7.23 -3.87
CA GLY A 44 -10.45 6.67 -2.83
C GLY A 44 -10.55 5.15 -2.90
N PHE A 45 -10.72 4.60 -4.11
CA PHE A 45 -10.71 3.16 -4.33
C PHE A 45 -9.38 2.53 -3.91
N MET A 46 -8.26 3.13 -4.31
CA MET A 46 -6.91 2.65 -3.99
C MET A 46 -6.66 2.66 -2.48
N LEU A 47 -7.07 3.71 -1.78
CA LEU A 47 -6.96 3.78 -0.32
C LEU A 47 -7.82 2.73 0.39
N ALA A 48 -9.05 2.50 -0.09
CA ALA A 48 -9.92 1.48 0.46
C ALA A 48 -9.35 0.07 0.26
N HIS A 49 -8.84 -0.21 -0.95
CA HIS A 49 -8.21 -1.50 -1.25
C HIS A 49 -6.93 -1.71 -0.43
N PHE A 50 -6.09 -0.68 -0.28
CA PHE A 50 -4.92 -0.71 0.60
C PHE A 50 -5.31 -1.03 2.05
N ALA A 51 -6.28 -0.32 2.61
CA ALA A 51 -6.73 -0.50 3.98
C ALA A 51 -7.38 -1.88 4.23
N ALA A 52 -8.07 -2.43 3.23
CA ALA A 52 -8.75 -3.71 3.36
C ALA A 52 -7.83 -4.92 3.16
N HIS A 53 -6.82 -4.83 2.28
CA HIS A 53 -6.06 -6.01 1.84
C HIS A 53 -4.57 -5.97 2.18
N ILE A 54 -3.94 -4.80 2.19
CA ILE A 54 -2.49 -4.69 2.41
C ILE A 54 -2.18 -4.32 3.87
N LEU A 55 -2.93 -3.36 4.41
CA LEU A 55 -2.73 -2.86 5.77
C LEU A 55 -2.86 -3.96 6.85
N PRO A 56 -3.85 -4.87 6.82
CA PRO A 56 -3.96 -5.91 7.84
C PRO A 56 -2.80 -6.91 7.79
N ASN A 57 -2.36 -7.28 6.58
CA ASN A 57 -1.27 -8.23 6.39
C ASN A 57 0.07 -7.65 6.85
N THR A 58 0.35 -6.39 6.48
CA THR A 58 1.57 -5.69 6.92
C THR A 58 1.59 -5.43 8.43
N LEU A 59 0.44 -5.08 9.03
CA LEU A 59 0.33 -4.96 10.49
C LEU A 59 0.51 -6.31 11.20
N ALA A 60 -0.09 -7.38 10.68
CA ALA A 60 0.10 -8.72 11.23
C ALA A 60 1.57 -9.12 11.15
N GLU A 61 2.22 -8.93 10.00
CA GLU A 61 3.63 -9.20 9.83
C GLU A 61 4.48 -8.40 10.83
N PHE A 62 4.22 -7.10 11.02
CA PHE A 62 4.92 -6.29 12.01
C PHE A 62 4.73 -6.79 13.46
N ILE A 63 3.49 -7.09 13.85
CA ILE A 63 3.16 -7.55 15.22
C ILE A 63 3.71 -8.95 15.51
N TYR A 64 3.65 -9.86 14.53
CA TYR A 64 4.11 -11.24 14.72
C TYR A 64 5.62 -11.41 14.48
N SER A 65 6.22 -10.63 13.57
CA SER A 65 7.68 -10.59 13.35
C SER A 65 8.40 -10.04 14.57
N SER A 66 7.91 -8.94 15.16
CA SER A 66 8.47 -8.38 16.39
C SER A 66 8.43 -9.35 17.58
N ARG A 67 7.49 -10.31 17.61
CA ARG A 67 7.48 -11.38 18.63
C ARG A 67 8.43 -12.54 18.33
N HIS A 68 8.79 -12.78 17.06
CA HIS A 68 9.75 -13.84 16.71
C HIS A 68 11.20 -13.45 17.03
N GLU A 69 11.55 -12.16 16.99
CA GLU A 69 12.88 -11.70 17.42
C GLU A 69 13.14 -11.84 18.92
N TYR A 70 12.09 -11.89 19.77
CA TYR A 70 12.28 -12.02 21.22
C TYR A 70 12.41 -13.46 21.73
N HIS A 71 12.16 -14.49 20.91
CA HIS A 71 12.14 -15.88 21.35
C HIS A 71 13.42 -16.70 21.08
N SER A 72 14.48 -16.11 20.51
CA SER A 72 15.71 -16.86 20.18
C SER A 72 16.94 -16.54 21.02
N VAL A 73 16.83 -15.75 22.09
CA VAL A 73 17.88 -15.71 23.13
C VAL A 73 17.71 -16.93 24.04
N LYS A 74 17.93 -18.11 23.47
CA LYS A 74 18.19 -19.33 24.24
C LYS A 74 19.49 -19.06 25.00
N PRO A 75 19.54 -19.13 26.34
CA PRO A 75 20.82 -19.03 27.04
C PRO A 75 21.63 -20.26 26.66
N PHE A 76 22.59 -20.08 25.74
CA PHE A 76 23.67 -21.02 25.53
C PHE A 76 24.51 -21.05 26.80
N GLY A 77 24.24 -22.01 27.67
CA GLY A 77 25.07 -22.21 28.85
C GLY A 77 24.32 -22.79 30.05
N LEU A 78 23.90 -24.05 29.94
CA LEU A 78 23.84 -24.89 31.13
C LEU A 78 24.61 -26.19 30.83
N HIS A 79 25.93 -26.05 30.84
CA HIS A 79 26.85 -27.18 30.92
C HIS A 79 26.73 -27.72 32.36
N ARG A 80 25.91 -28.75 32.55
CA ARG A 80 25.90 -29.55 33.79
C ARG A 80 27.04 -30.57 33.69
N THR A 81 28.07 -30.38 34.50
CA THR A 81 28.97 -31.45 34.98
C THR A 81 28.32 -32.19 36.13
#